data_AF-A0A1H4ZUR1-F1
#
_entry.id   AF-A0A1H4ZUR1-F1
#
_cell.length_a   1.000
_cell.length_b   1.000
_cell.length_c   1.000
_cell.angle_alpha   90.00
_cell.angle_beta   90.00
_cell.angle_gamma   90.00
#
_symmetry.space_group_name_H-M   'P 1'
#
loop_
_entity.id
_entity.type
_entity.pdbx_description
1 polymer ?
#
loop_
_entity_poly.entity_id
_entity_poly.type
_entity_poly.pdbx_seq_one_letter_code
_entity_poly.pdbx_strand_id
1 'polypeptide(L)'
;MIRELLDLSQSLQADEVVELAVAGGWPECVDSIRSVHSGDSRESYAIVSFNIDGRTGVVGLRHGVNGIEVGCKLAFGYPAAGQNDLDGDIQWYAIPDTYSLVDLQQIALGTITFEAFHELTNHSALRDMREPRARFPSSCLIMLAGAPSPLRKGLPQPPEHYFALWTQVNGRVAITELPRTSSPFKAAESALELGFAPTIYRCTSGAMVAFKTTPGGVFL
;
A
#
# COMPACT_ATOMS: atom_id res chain seq x y z
N MET A 1 -17.72 8.90 7.81
CA MET A 1 -16.49 9.69 8.01
C MET A 1 -15.43 9.44 6.93
N ILE A 2 -14.60 8.38 6.94
CA ILE A 2 -13.68 8.13 5.79
C ILE A 2 -14.47 7.89 4.50
N ARG A 3 -15.61 7.19 4.57
CA ARG A 3 -16.55 7.04 3.44
C ARG A 3 -17.18 8.36 2.95
N GLU A 4 -17.36 9.33 3.83
CA GLU A 4 -17.86 10.67 3.45
C GLU A 4 -16.75 11.51 2.80
N LEU A 5 -15.50 11.36 3.27
CA LEU A 5 -14.33 11.89 2.56
C LEU A 5 -14.13 11.23 1.19
N LEU A 6 -14.47 9.93 1.05
CA LEU A 6 -14.38 9.14 -0.19
C LEU A 6 -15.46 9.49 -1.23
N ASP A 7 -16.68 9.83 -0.81
CA ASP A 7 -17.76 10.23 -1.73
C ASP A 7 -17.58 11.67 -2.26
N LEU A 8 -16.84 12.50 -1.52
CA LEU A 8 -16.61 13.90 -1.87
C LEU A 8 -15.32 14.12 -2.68
N SER A 9 -14.37 13.18 -2.67
CA SER A 9 -13.02 13.36 -3.26
C SER A 9 -12.92 13.27 -4.79
N GLN A 10 -14.02 13.27 -5.54
CA GLN A 10 -13.96 13.10 -7.01
C GLN A 10 -13.43 14.32 -7.78
N SER A 11 -13.17 15.45 -7.12
CA SER A 11 -12.67 16.67 -7.79
C SER A 11 -11.81 17.60 -6.93
N LEU A 12 -11.33 17.16 -5.77
CA LEU A 12 -10.90 18.09 -4.73
C LEU A 12 -9.40 18.42 -4.74
N GLN A 13 -9.08 19.71 -4.67
CA GLN A 13 -7.74 20.21 -4.35
C GLN A 13 -7.37 19.82 -2.91
N ALA A 14 -6.07 19.84 -2.56
CA ALA A 14 -5.61 19.50 -1.21
C ALA A 14 -6.37 20.29 -0.13
N ASP A 15 -6.68 21.56 -0.40
CA ASP A 15 -7.42 22.47 0.47
C ASP A 15 -8.87 22.04 0.71
N GLU A 16 -9.51 21.40 -0.26
CA GLU A 16 -10.90 20.92 -0.15
C GLU A 16 -10.98 19.58 0.61
N VAL A 17 -9.92 18.76 0.58
CA VAL A 17 -9.76 17.61 1.49
C VAL A 17 -9.63 18.10 2.95
N VAL A 18 -8.97 19.24 3.17
CA VAL A 18 -8.89 19.91 4.48
C VAL A 18 -10.26 20.44 4.90
N GLU A 19 -11.01 21.11 4.03
CA GLU A 19 -12.33 21.65 4.36
C GLU A 19 -13.35 20.56 4.70
N LEU A 20 -13.30 19.43 4.01
CA LEU A 20 -14.14 18.27 4.32
C LEU A 20 -13.71 17.52 5.56
N ALA A 21 -12.41 17.50 5.84
CA ALA A 21 -11.92 17.04 7.12
C ALA A 21 -12.50 17.91 8.24
N VAL A 22 -12.43 19.23 8.12
CA VAL A 22 -13.00 20.16 9.12
C VAL A 22 -14.53 20.03 9.22
N ALA A 23 -15.25 19.91 8.10
CA ALA A 23 -16.72 19.81 8.07
C ALA A 23 -17.27 18.48 8.61
N GLY A 24 -16.51 17.39 8.50
CA GLY A 24 -16.86 16.07 9.01
C GLY A 24 -16.69 15.89 10.53
N GLY A 25 -16.25 16.93 11.24
CA GLY A 25 -16.07 16.89 12.70
C GLY A 25 -14.86 16.05 13.11
N TRP A 26 -13.66 16.42 12.66
CA TRP A 26 -12.46 15.71 13.14
C TRP A 26 -12.29 15.93 14.66
N PRO A 27 -11.93 14.88 15.39
CA PRO A 27 -11.78 14.94 16.84
C PRO A 27 -10.70 15.93 17.27
N GLU A 28 -10.77 16.38 18.53
CA GLU A 28 -9.84 17.33 19.18
C GLU A 28 -8.35 16.98 19.04
N CYS A 29 -8.04 15.74 18.64
CA CYS A 29 -6.68 15.26 18.46
C CYS A 29 -6.01 15.72 17.15
N VAL A 30 -6.68 16.43 16.24
CA VAL A 30 -6.00 17.05 15.08
C VAL A 30 -5.41 18.38 15.50
N ASP A 31 -4.09 18.50 15.38
CA ASP A 31 -3.35 19.68 15.79
C ASP A 31 -3.27 20.71 14.65
N SER A 32 -2.95 20.24 13.43
CA SER A 32 -2.85 21.12 12.27
C SER A 32 -2.99 20.37 10.95
N ILE A 33 -3.38 21.10 9.91
CA ILE A 33 -3.38 20.62 8.53
C ILE A 33 -2.68 21.65 7.66
N ARG A 34 -1.70 21.22 6.86
CA ARG A 34 -0.99 22.07 5.89
C ARG A 34 -1.01 21.44 4.50
N SER A 35 -1.35 22.23 3.49
CA SER A 35 -1.28 21.79 2.09
C SER A 35 0.14 21.95 1.56
N VAL A 36 0.65 20.92 0.90
CA VAL A 36 1.92 20.94 0.18
C VAL A 36 1.63 20.88 -1.30
N HIS A 37 2.14 21.87 -2.03
CA HIS A 37 2.05 21.95 -3.48
C HIS A 37 3.47 21.89 -4.03
N SER A 38 3.84 20.80 -4.71
CA SER A 38 5.09 20.80 -5.48
C SER A 38 4.86 21.59 -6.78
N GLY A 39 5.88 22.32 -7.23
CA GLY A 39 5.81 23.14 -8.45
C GLY A 39 5.54 22.34 -9.73
N ASP A 40 5.65 21.01 -9.66
CA ASP A 40 5.13 20.08 -10.64
C ASP A 40 3.71 19.65 -10.21
N SER A 41 2.71 19.95 -11.04
CA SER A 41 1.25 19.74 -10.87
C SER A 41 0.75 18.35 -10.42
N ARG A 42 1.62 17.40 -10.05
CA ARG A 42 1.30 16.00 -9.76
C ARG A 42 1.38 15.58 -8.29
N GLU A 43 1.89 16.41 -7.39
CA GLU A 43 2.07 16.03 -5.98
C GLU A 43 1.52 17.07 -5.01
N SER A 44 0.22 17.38 -5.15
CA SER A 44 -0.49 18.11 -4.10
C SER A 44 -0.99 17.13 -3.04
N TYR A 45 -0.65 17.38 -1.78
CA TYR A 45 -1.10 16.55 -0.65
C TYR A 45 -1.26 17.38 0.62
N ALA A 46 -2.13 16.93 1.52
CA ALA A 46 -2.31 17.50 2.84
C ALA A 46 -1.42 16.77 3.84
N ILE A 47 -0.73 17.51 4.71
CA ILE A 47 -0.08 16.96 5.90
C ILE A 47 -1.01 17.18 7.06
N VAL A 48 -1.37 16.10 7.75
CA VAL A 48 -2.21 16.12 8.94
C VAL A 48 -1.37 15.77 10.15
N SER A 49 -1.38 16.66 11.14
CA SER A 49 -0.75 16.44 12.43
C SER A 49 -1.77 16.02 13.47
N PHE A 50 -1.45 14.98 14.22
CA PHE A 50 -2.22 14.50 15.36
C PHE A 50 -1.46 14.77 16.65
N ASN A 51 -2.17 15.25 17.68
CA ASN A 51 -1.70 15.29 19.06
C ASN A 51 -2.59 14.38 19.92
N ILE A 52 -2.01 13.27 20.38
CA ILE A 52 -2.73 12.24 21.14
C ILE A 52 -1.92 11.93 22.38
N ASP A 53 -2.52 12.17 23.55
CA ASP A 53 -1.90 11.94 24.86
C ASP A 53 -0.50 12.60 25.00
N GLY A 54 -0.33 13.79 24.40
CA GLY A 54 0.93 14.54 24.42
C GLY A 54 1.99 14.05 23.42
N ARG A 55 1.63 13.15 22.51
CA ARG A 55 2.48 12.70 21.40
C ARG A 55 2.02 13.30 20.09
N THR A 56 2.95 13.89 19.36
CA THR A 56 2.70 14.38 18.00
C THR A 56 3.10 13.32 16.98
N GLY A 57 2.24 13.14 15.97
CA GLY A 57 2.52 12.32 14.79
C GLY A 57 1.98 13.00 13.55
N VAL A 58 2.57 12.74 12.38
CA VAL A 58 2.13 13.32 11.11
C VAL A 58 1.93 12.25 10.03
N VAL A 59 0.93 12.46 9.17
CA VAL A 59 0.70 11.67 7.95
C VAL A 59 0.38 12.58 6.78
N GLY A 60 0.75 12.13 5.58
CA GLY A 60 0.32 12.72 4.33
C GLY A 60 -1.01 12.11 3.90
N LEU A 61 -1.90 12.90 3.32
CA LEU A 61 -3.11 12.44 2.67
C LEU A 61 -3.18 13.05 1.28
N ARG A 62 -3.40 12.21 0.27
CA ARG A 62 -3.61 12.67 -1.11
C ARG A 62 -4.66 11.83 -1.81
N HIS A 63 -5.20 12.38 -2.89
CA HIS A 63 -5.96 11.60 -3.85
C HIS A 63 -5.02 11.11 -4.95
N GLY A 64 -4.60 9.84 -4.84
CA GLY A 64 -3.77 9.17 -5.84
C GLY A 64 -4.60 8.63 -7.01
N VAL A 65 -3.91 7.94 -7.92
CA VAL A 65 -4.52 7.33 -9.12
C VAL A 65 -5.64 6.36 -8.74
N ASN A 66 -5.47 5.69 -7.61
CA ASN A 66 -6.36 4.64 -7.16
C ASN A 66 -7.30 5.08 -6.04
N GLY A 67 -7.38 6.35 -5.67
CA GLY A 67 -8.21 6.87 -4.57
C GLY A 67 -7.38 7.51 -3.46
N ILE A 68 -7.90 7.52 -2.23
CA ILE A 68 -7.18 8.15 -1.11
C ILE A 68 -5.98 7.31 -0.69
N GLU A 69 -4.84 7.97 -0.58
CA GLU A 69 -3.57 7.39 -0.15
C GLU A 69 -3.07 8.08 1.12
N VAL A 70 -2.50 7.28 2.03
CA VAL A 70 -1.79 7.75 3.22
C VAL A 70 -0.29 7.69 2.96
N GLY A 71 0.39 8.79 3.27
CA GLY A 71 1.83 8.96 3.14
C GLY A 71 2.50 8.93 4.51
N CYS A 72 3.57 8.16 4.65
CA CYS A 72 4.41 8.19 5.85
C CYS A 72 5.88 7.92 5.49
N LYS A 73 6.81 8.33 6.37
CA LYS A 73 8.20 7.88 6.26
C LYS A 73 8.36 6.51 6.89
N LEU A 74 9.27 5.71 6.32
CA LEU A 74 9.60 4.40 6.84
C LEU A 74 10.96 4.43 7.52
N ALA A 75 11.05 3.82 8.70
CA ALA A 75 12.29 3.39 9.33
C ALA A 75 12.29 1.86 9.36
N PHE A 76 13.30 1.23 8.77
CA PHE A 76 13.41 -0.24 8.70
C PHE A 76 12.19 -0.94 8.07
N GLY A 77 11.55 -0.29 7.09
CA GLY A 77 10.36 -0.82 6.41
C GLY A 77 9.05 -0.67 7.18
N TYR A 78 9.02 0.19 8.22
CA TYR A 78 7.86 0.42 9.07
C TYR A 78 7.60 1.92 9.31
N PRO A 79 6.36 2.39 9.54
CA PRO A 79 6.11 3.79 9.86
C PRO A 79 6.96 4.25 11.04
N ALA A 80 7.82 5.25 10.83
CA ALA A 80 8.74 5.70 11.87
C ALA A 80 7.96 6.40 12.99
N ALA A 81 8.21 6.01 14.24
CA ALA A 81 7.54 6.61 15.40
C ALA A 81 8.04 8.04 15.66
N GLY A 82 7.11 8.93 16.07
CA GLY A 82 7.45 10.30 16.46
C GLY A 82 7.89 11.19 15.28
N GLN A 83 7.39 10.91 14.08
CA GLN A 83 7.54 11.84 12.95
C GLN A 83 6.83 13.14 13.28
N ASN A 84 7.59 14.23 13.27
CA ASN A 84 7.07 15.60 13.42
C ASN A 84 7.04 16.34 12.07
N ASP A 85 7.60 15.74 11.01
CA ASP A 85 7.60 16.29 9.65
C ASP A 85 7.48 15.17 8.60
N LEU A 86 7.11 15.57 7.38
CA LEU A 86 7.05 14.72 6.20
C LEU A 86 7.90 15.30 5.06
N ASP A 87 9.04 15.89 5.41
CA ASP A 87 9.93 16.47 4.41
C ASP A 87 10.85 15.36 3.85
N GLY A 88 10.89 15.15 2.52
CA GLY A 88 11.72 14.12 1.87
C GLY A 88 10.91 12.95 1.28
N ASP A 89 11.50 11.75 1.24
CA ASP A 89 10.90 10.57 0.59
C ASP A 89 9.71 10.01 1.38
N ILE A 90 8.49 10.31 0.92
CA ILE A 90 7.24 9.79 1.47
C ILE A 90 6.83 8.54 0.70
N GLN A 91 6.57 7.45 1.42
CA GLN A 91 5.95 6.27 0.82
C GLN A 91 4.43 6.38 0.94
N TRP A 92 3.75 6.21 -0.20
CA TRP A 92 2.30 6.32 -0.30
C TRP A 92 1.64 4.96 -0.39
N TYR A 93 0.53 4.81 0.32
CA TYR A 93 -0.25 3.57 0.40
C TYR A 93 -1.73 3.85 0.19
N ALA A 94 -2.38 3.11 -0.70
CA ALA A 94 -3.82 3.18 -0.85
C ALA A 94 -4.51 2.64 0.40
N ILE A 95 -5.45 3.40 0.93
CA ILE A 95 -6.14 3.09 2.19
C ILE A 95 -7.33 2.16 1.90
N PRO A 96 -7.47 1.03 2.61
CA PRO A 96 -8.68 0.20 2.53
C PRO A 96 -9.91 0.94 3.06
N ASP A 97 -11.09 0.70 2.47
CA ASP A 97 -12.35 1.31 2.93
C ASP A 97 -12.73 0.95 4.37
N THR A 98 -12.08 -0.08 4.94
CA THR A 98 -12.24 -0.54 6.32
C THR A 98 -11.39 0.22 7.34
N TYR A 99 -10.42 1.02 6.89
CA TYR A 99 -9.56 1.79 7.78
C TYR A 99 -10.36 2.92 8.42
N SER A 100 -10.06 3.15 9.69
CA SER A 100 -10.64 4.17 10.55
C SER A 100 -9.66 5.33 10.75
N LEU A 101 -10.15 6.41 11.38
CA LEU A 101 -9.26 7.50 11.80
C LEU A 101 -8.20 7.02 12.80
N VAL A 102 -8.54 6.05 13.65
CA VAL A 102 -7.60 5.47 14.64
C VAL A 102 -6.43 4.80 13.92
N ASP A 103 -6.66 4.15 12.78
CA ASP A 103 -5.58 3.54 12.00
C ASP A 103 -4.64 4.61 11.43
N LEU A 104 -5.17 5.75 10.96
CA LEU A 104 -4.37 6.89 10.51
C LEU A 104 -3.53 7.49 11.65
N GLN A 105 -4.12 7.62 12.84
CA GLN A 105 -3.41 8.07 14.04
C GLN A 105 -2.29 7.11 14.42
N GLN A 106 -2.54 5.81 14.34
CA GLN A 106 -1.54 4.78 14.61
C GLN A 106 -0.40 4.80 13.57
N ILE A 107 -0.69 5.07 12.30
CA ILE A 107 0.34 5.28 11.28
C ILE A 107 1.15 6.54 11.61
N ALA A 108 0.49 7.65 11.95
CA ALA A 108 1.12 8.93 12.30
C ALA A 108 2.09 8.80 13.49
N LEU A 109 1.68 8.03 14.50
CA LEU A 109 2.46 7.81 15.72
C LEU A 109 3.49 6.67 15.59
N GLY A 110 3.49 5.93 14.48
CA GLY A 110 4.29 4.72 14.29
C GLY A 110 3.92 3.59 15.26
N THR A 111 2.66 3.53 15.71
CA THR A 111 2.14 2.55 16.67
C THR A 111 1.20 1.52 16.05
N ILE A 112 0.92 1.63 14.74
CA ILE A 112 0.18 0.59 13.99
C ILE A 112 0.84 -0.78 14.22
N THR A 113 0.08 -1.86 14.16
CA THR A 113 0.62 -3.22 14.31
C THR A 113 1.22 -3.73 13.00
N PHE A 114 2.24 -4.59 13.09
CA PHE A 114 2.91 -5.12 11.90
C PHE A 114 1.94 -5.82 10.95
N GLU A 115 0.96 -6.53 11.51
CA GLU A 115 -0.10 -7.18 10.74
C GLU A 115 -0.95 -6.16 9.97
N ALA A 116 -1.45 -5.12 10.64
CA ALA A 116 -2.24 -4.09 9.98
C ALA A 116 -1.43 -3.34 8.90
N PHE A 117 -0.17 -3.01 9.17
CA PHE A 117 0.67 -2.35 8.17
C PHE A 117 1.00 -3.23 6.96
N HIS A 118 1.16 -4.55 7.16
CA HIS A 118 1.29 -5.50 6.06
C HIS A 118 -0.01 -5.60 5.24
N GLU A 119 -1.17 -5.57 5.89
CA GLU A 119 -2.46 -5.50 5.18
C GLU A 119 -2.58 -4.22 4.35
N LEU A 120 -2.18 -3.06 4.88
CA LEU A 120 -2.12 -1.81 4.13
C LEU A 120 -1.21 -1.92 2.90
N THR A 121 0.00 -2.45 3.10
CA THR A 121 0.99 -2.62 2.03
C THR A 121 0.47 -3.57 0.95
N ASN A 122 -0.11 -4.70 1.34
CA ASN A 122 -0.71 -5.67 0.43
C ASN A 122 -1.92 -5.09 -0.29
N HIS A 123 -2.79 -4.36 0.40
CA HIS A 123 -3.94 -3.70 -0.21
C HIS A 123 -3.48 -2.72 -1.29
N SER A 124 -2.51 -1.87 -0.98
CA SER A 124 -1.94 -0.92 -1.93
C SER A 124 -1.34 -1.62 -3.14
N ALA A 125 -0.48 -2.63 -2.92
CA ALA A 125 0.16 -3.38 -4.01
C ALA A 125 -0.87 -4.09 -4.91
N LEU A 126 -1.90 -4.70 -4.32
CA LEU A 126 -2.96 -5.35 -5.06
C LEU A 126 -3.80 -4.34 -5.85
N ARG A 127 -4.10 -3.18 -5.26
CA ARG A 127 -4.86 -2.11 -5.91
C ARG A 127 -4.11 -1.56 -7.12
N ASP A 128 -2.81 -1.31 -6.99
CA ASP A 128 -1.96 -0.85 -8.09
C ASP A 128 -1.89 -1.87 -9.24
N MET A 129 -2.10 -3.14 -8.93
CA MET A 129 -2.09 -4.22 -9.91
C MET A 129 -3.50 -4.55 -10.44
N ARG A 130 -4.55 -3.77 -10.17
CA ARG A 130 -5.92 -4.09 -10.65
C ARG A 130 -6.16 -3.80 -12.13
N GLU A 131 -5.37 -2.92 -12.73
CA GLU A 131 -5.57 -2.50 -14.10
C GLU A 131 -4.64 -3.21 -15.08
N PRO A 132 -5.08 -3.39 -16.34
CA PRO A 132 -4.21 -3.91 -17.38
C PRO A 132 -2.99 -3.02 -17.59
N ARG A 133 -1.82 -3.63 -17.69
CA ARG A 133 -0.56 -2.92 -17.91
C ARG A 133 -0.04 -3.21 -19.31
N ALA A 134 0.07 -2.16 -20.12
CA ALA A 134 0.72 -2.26 -21.41
C ALA A 134 2.18 -2.71 -21.21
N ARG A 135 2.66 -3.66 -22.02
CA ARG A 135 4.02 -4.22 -21.98
C ARG A 135 4.37 -5.06 -20.73
N PHE A 136 3.42 -5.31 -19.84
CA PHE A 136 3.58 -6.33 -18.80
C PHE A 136 3.36 -7.75 -19.40
N PRO A 137 3.95 -8.80 -18.79
CA PRO A 137 3.68 -10.18 -19.21
C PRO A 137 2.20 -10.53 -19.07
N SER A 138 1.74 -11.62 -19.71
CA SER A 138 0.36 -12.10 -19.53
C SER A 138 0.11 -12.70 -18.14
N SER A 139 1.16 -13.05 -17.38
CA SER A 139 1.06 -13.47 -16.00
C SER A 139 2.33 -13.18 -15.18
N CYS A 140 2.16 -12.90 -13.89
CA CYS A 140 3.24 -12.68 -12.95
C CYS A 140 2.89 -13.07 -11.52
N LEU A 141 3.92 -13.26 -10.68
CA LEU A 141 3.74 -13.43 -9.24
C LEU A 141 3.86 -12.08 -8.54
N ILE A 142 2.86 -11.73 -7.75
CA ILE A 142 2.86 -10.60 -6.81
C ILE A 142 3.29 -11.15 -5.45
N MET A 143 4.42 -10.68 -4.94
CA MET A 143 4.84 -10.99 -3.58
C MET A 143 4.07 -10.10 -2.59
N LEU A 144 3.46 -10.73 -1.59
CA LEU A 144 2.66 -10.10 -0.55
C LEU A 144 3.31 -10.37 0.81
N ALA A 145 3.24 -9.39 1.71
CA ALA A 145 3.72 -9.53 3.08
C ALA A 145 2.83 -10.51 3.85
N GLY A 146 3.43 -11.49 4.52
CA GLY A 146 2.75 -12.43 5.41
C GLY A 146 2.63 -11.89 6.83
N ALA A 147 1.79 -12.53 7.65
CA ALA A 147 1.73 -12.19 9.08
C ALA A 147 3.09 -12.50 9.74
N PRO A 148 3.65 -11.58 10.55
CA PRO A 148 4.81 -11.90 11.36
C PRO A 148 4.47 -13.08 12.27
N SER A 149 5.31 -14.11 12.25
CA SER A 149 5.14 -15.31 13.07
C SER A 149 5.23 -14.92 14.54
N PRO A 150 4.16 -15.06 15.36
CA PRO A 150 4.36 -15.11 16.80
C PRO A 150 5.22 -16.36 17.05
N LEU A 151 6.30 -16.23 17.80
CA LEU A 151 7.23 -17.32 18.18
C LEU A 151 6.48 -18.46 18.93
N ARG A 152 5.63 -19.21 18.25
CA ARG A 152 4.96 -20.41 18.77
C ARG A 152 5.76 -21.60 18.30
N LYS A 153 6.62 -22.09 19.19
CA LYS A 153 7.33 -23.36 19.00
C LYS A 153 6.30 -24.46 18.71
N GLY A 154 6.47 -25.16 17.58
CA GLY A 154 5.75 -26.41 17.30
C GLY A 154 4.59 -26.34 16.29
N LEU A 155 4.25 -25.17 15.73
CA LEU A 155 3.32 -25.07 14.60
C LEU A 155 4.07 -24.76 13.30
N PRO A 156 3.57 -25.22 12.13
CA PRO A 156 4.06 -24.74 10.84
C PRO A 156 3.97 -23.22 10.83
N GLN A 157 5.10 -22.54 10.69
CA GLN A 157 5.11 -21.09 10.72
C GLN A 157 4.45 -20.55 9.44
N PRO A 158 3.56 -19.56 9.53
CA PRO A 158 3.09 -18.86 8.33
C PRO A 158 4.30 -18.24 7.63
N PRO A 159 4.36 -18.28 6.29
CA PRO A 159 5.49 -17.72 5.58
C PRO A 159 5.50 -16.19 5.73
N GLU A 160 6.67 -15.61 5.98
CA GLU A 160 6.87 -14.15 6.14
C GLU A 160 6.43 -13.35 4.91
N HIS A 161 6.41 -14.01 3.75
CA HIS A 161 5.87 -13.51 2.49
C HIS A 161 5.15 -14.64 1.76
N TYR A 162 4.15 -14.32 0.96
CA TYR A 162 3.47 -15.27 0.08
C TYR A 162 3.24 -14.65 -1.30
N PHE A 163 2.67 -15.42 -2.22
CA PHE A 163 2.50 -14.99 -3.60
C PHE A 163 1.04 -15.06 -4.04
N ALA A 164 0.61 -14.07 -4.81
CA ALA A 164 -0.61 -14.14 -5.61
C ALA A 164 -0.24 -14.19 -7.09
N LEU A 165 -1.03 -14.89 -7.89
CA LEU A 165 -0.88 -14.93 -9.34
C LEU A 165 -1.70 -13.80 -9.95
N TRP A 166 -1.03 -12.86 -10.59
CA TRP A 166 -1.65 -11.84 -11.43
C TRP A 166 -1.64 -12.31 -12.88
N THR A 167 -2.76 -12.13 -13.57
CA THR A 167 -2.92 -12.51 -14.98
C THR A 167 -3.63 -11.40 -15.72
N GLN A 168 -3.29 -11.24 -17.00
CA GLN A 168 -3.97 -10.35 -17.91
C GLN A 168 -4.32 -11.10 -19.20
N VAL A 169 -5.62 -11.32 -19.42
CA VAL A 169 -6.15 -12.01 -20.59
C VAL A 169 -7.25 -11.17 -21.22
N ASN A 170 -7.15 -10.90 -22.53
CA ASN A 170 -8.12 -10.09 -23.27
C ASN A 170 -8.43 -8.73 -22.63
N GLY A 171 -7.39 -8.05 -22.11
CA GLY A 171 -7.53 -6.73 -21.47
C GLY A 171 -8.22 -6.77 -20.11
N ARG A 172 -8.39 -7.95 -19.49
CA ARG A 172 -8.91 -8.11 -18.13
C ARG A 172 -7.83 -8.64 -17.21
N VAL A 173 -7.76 -8.05 -16.03
CA VAL A 173 -6.88 -8.51 -14.96
C VAL A 173 -7.63 -9.43 -14.02
N ALA A 174 -6.95 -10.51 -13.58
CA ALA A 174 -7.38 -11.32 -12.46
C ALA A 174 -6.21 -11.55 -11.51
N ILE A 175 -6.48 -11.48 -10.21
CA ILE A 175 -5.55 -11.81 -9.14
C ILE A 175 -6.09 -13.04 -8.42
N THR A 176 -5.32 -14.13 -8.47
CA THR A 176 -5.68 -15.43 -7.89
C THR A 176 -4.76 -15.71 -6.71
N GLU A 177 -5.35 -16.01 -5.56
CA GLU A 177 -4.57 -16.47 -4.40
C GLU A 177 -3.96 -17.85 -4.69
N LEU A 178 -2.66 -18.00 -4.43
CA LEU A 178 -1.94 -19.26 -4.55
C LEU A 178 -1.79 -19.92 -3.16
N PRO A 179 -1.52 -21.24 -3.10
CA PRO A 179 -1.14 -21.89 -1.85
C PRO A 179 0.01 -21.13 -1.15
N ARG A 180 -0.15 -20.87 0.15
CA ARG A 180 0.81 -20.05 0.90
C ARG A 180 2.19 -20.71 0.91
N THR A 181 3.18 -19.99 0.38
CA THR A 181 4.59 -20.39 0.37
C THR A 181 5.50 -19.17 0.30
N SER A 182 6.64 -19.21 0.99
CA SER A 182 7.70 -18.21 0.85
C SER A 182 8.63 -18.49 -0.33
N SER A 183 8.48 -19.65 -1.01
CA SER A 183 9.32 -20.01 -2.16
C SER A 183 8.68 -19.50 -3.47
N PRO A 184 9.34 -18.60 -4.20
CA PRO A 184 8.84 -18.17 -5.50
C PRO A 184 8.78 -19.32 -6.52
N PHE A 185 9.64 -20.34 -6.38
CA PHE A 185 9.62 -21.52 -7.25
C PHE A 185 8.37 -22.37 -7.03
N LYS A 186 8.00 -22.63 -5.76
CA LYS A 186 6.78 -23.38 -5.44
C LYS A 186 5.51 -22.63 -5.84
N ALA A 187 5.51 -21.29 -5.69
CA ALA A 187 4.43 -20.46 -6.19
C ALA A 187 4.32 -20.51 -7.73
N ALA A 188 5.46 -20.49 -8.44
CA ALA A 188 5.47 -20.63 -9.89
C ALA A 188 5.00 -22.01 -10.36
N GLU A 189 5.35 -23.09 -9.64
CA GLU A 189 4.80 -24.45 -9.89
C GLU A 189 3.28 -24.45 -9.73
N SER A 190 2.75 -23.84 -8.66
CA SER A 190 1.30 -23.73 -8.44
C SER A 190 0.61 -22.93 -9.55
N ALA A 191 1.25 -21.89 -10.08
CA ALA A 191 0.72 -21.13 -11.21
C ALA A 191 0.77 -21.91 -12.53
N LEU A 192 1.79 -22.74 -12.74
CA LEU A 192 1.90 -23.63 -13.90
C LEU A 192 0.80 -24.70 -13.90
N GLU A 193 0.45 -25.23 -12.73
CA GLU A 193 -0.70 -26.15 -12.56
C GLU A 193 -2.03 -25.48 -12.95
N LEU A 194 -2.13 -24.16 -12.79
CA LEU A 194 -3.27 -23.34 -13.25
C LEU A 194 -3.19 -22.95 -14.74
N GLY A 195 -2.17 -23.41 -15.47
CA GLY A 195 -1.98 -23.13 -16.90
C GLY A 195 -1.26 -21.82 -17.22
N PHE A 196 -0.65 -21.17 -16.21
CA PHE A 196 0.08 -19.91 -16.39
C PHE A 196 1.58 -20.11 -16.19
N ALA A 197 2.39 -19.49 -17.05
CA ALA A 197 3.84 -19.46 -16.88
C ALA A 197 4.27 -18.07 -16.33
N PRO A 198 4.11 -17.81 -15.02
CA PRO A 198 4.30 -16.46 -14.49
C PRO A 198 5.76 -16.04 -14.54
N THR A 199 5.97 -14.76 -14.81
CA THR A 199 7.27 -14.14 -14.52
C THR A 199 7.34 -13.76 -13.04
N ILE A 200 8.44 -14.10 -12.37
CA ILE A 200 8.64 -13.85 -10.94
C ILE A 200 9.30 -12.47 -10.76
N TYR A 201 8.66 -11.58 -10.00
CA TYR A 201 9.17 -10.24 -9.67
C TYR A 201 9.30 -10.07 -8.15
N ARG A 202 10.35 -9.38 -7.71
CA ARG A 202 10.46 -8.88 -6.33
C ARG A 202 10.17 -7.39 -6.34
N CYS A 203 9.18 -6.93 -5.59
CA CYS A 203 8.92 -5.50 -5.40
C CYS A 203 8.99 -5.15 -3.91
N THR A 204 10.04 -4.43 -3.51
CA THR A 204 10.02 -3.59 -2.30
C THR A 204 10.55 -2.18 -2.57
N SER A 205 10.93 -1.85 -3.81
CA SER A 205 11.62 -0.59 -4.14
C SER A 205 11.35 -0.06 -5.56
N GLY A 206 10.30 -0.53 -6.24
CA GLY A 206 9.97 -0.07 -7.61
C GLY A 206 10.96 -0.49 -8.71
N ALA A 207 12.02 -1.24 -8.40
CA ALA A 207 12.95 -1.79 -9.38
C ALA A 207 12.59 -3.23 -9.76
N MET A 208 12.46 -3.51 -11.06
CA MET A 208 12.03 -4.79 -11.63
C MET A 208 13.26 -5.65 -11.98
N VAL A 209 13.30 -6.90 -11.50
CA VAL A 209 14.31 -7.88 -11.94
C VAL A 209 13.59 -9.20 -12.21
N ALA A 210 13.62 -9.64 -13.48
CA ALA A 210 13.02 -10.91 -13.90
C ALA A 210 13.94 -12.09 -13.56
N PHE A 211 13.42 -13.11 -12.88
CA PHE A 211 14.22 -14.28 -12.48
C PHE A 211 14.16 -15.48 -13.42
N LYS A 212 13.32 -15.46 -14.47
CA LYS A 212 13.31 -16.47 -15.54
C LYS A 212 12.88 -15.85 -16.87
N THR A 213 13.66 -16.09 -17.91
CA THR A 213 13.25 -15.96 -19.31
C THR A 213 12.06 -16.87 -19.58
N THR A 214 10.89 -16.29 -19.81
CA THR A 214 9.80 -16.97 -20.51
C THR A 214 10.11 -16.94 -22.02
N PRO A 215 9.55 -17.86 -22.83
CA PRO A 215 9.69 -17.83 -24.29
C PRO A 215 9.21 -16.52 -24.95
N GLY A 216 8.55 -15.64 -24.19
CA GLY A 216 8.11 -14.30 -24.61
C GLY A 216 9.13 -13.18 -24.37
N GLY A 217 10.34 -13.49 -23.90
CA GLY A 217 11.45 -12.53 -23.79
C GLY A 217 11.65 -11.91 -22.41
N VAL A 218 12.87 -11.38 -22.20
CA VAL A 218 13.25 -10.56 -21.05
C VAL A 218 12.68 -9.16 -21.26
N PHE A 219 11.87 -8.66 -20.35
CA PHE A 219 11.58 -7.23 -20.28
C PHE A 219 12.45 -6.61 -19.18
N LEU A 220 13.27 -5.64 -19.59
CA LEU A 220 14.10 -4.76 -18.76
C LEU A 220 13.23 -3.72 -18.05
#